data_AF-A0A7L4BMG5-F1
#
_entry.id   AF-A0A7L4BMG5-F1
#
_cell.length_a   1.000
_cell.length_b   1.000
_cell.length_c   1.000
_cell.angle_alpha   90.00
_cell.angle_beta   90.00
_cell.angle_gamma   90.00
#
_symmetry.space_group_name_H-M   'P 1'
#
loop_
_entity.id
_entity.type
_entity.pdbx_description
1 polymer ?
#
loop_
_entity_poly.entity_id
_entity_poly.type
_entity_poly.pdbx_seq_one_letter_code
_entity_poly.pdbx_strand_id
1 'polypeptide(L)'
;ERPFPCTWPDCLKKFSRSDELTRHYRTHTGEKQFRCPLCEKRFMRSDHLTKHARERPFPCTWPGCLKKFSRSDELTWHYRTHTGEKQFRCPLCEKRFMQSDHLTKH
;
A
#
# COMPACT_ATOMS: atom_id res chain seq x y z
N GLU A 1 20.12 24.91 14.94
CA GLU A 1 20.87 23.77 15.52
C GLU A 1 19.98 22.54 15.65
N ARG A 2 20.53 21.33 15.90
CA ARG A 2 19.78 20.08 16.06
C ARG A 2 20.02 19.49 17.47
N PRO A 3 19.38 20.05 18.52
CA PRO A 3 19.71 19.73 19.90
C PRO A 3 19.13 18.38 20.37
N PHE A 4 18.33 17.71 19.55
CA PHE A 4 17.67 16.44 19.92
C PHE A 4 18.34 15.24 19.22
N PRO A 5 19.40 14.64 19.79
CA PRO A 5 20.02 13.43 19.25
C PRO A 5 19.16 12.18 19.55
N CYS A 6 19.19 11.22 18.63
CA CYS A 6 18.70 9.88 18.89
C CYS A 6 19.67 9.13 19.79
N THR A 7 19.16 8.43 20.81
CA THR A 7 19.95 7.62 21.73
C THR A 7 19.92 6.12 21.41
N TRP A 8 19.30 5.72 20.30
CA TRP A 8 19.24 4.32 19.89
C TRP A 8 20.64 3.82 19.48
N PRO A 9 21.05 2.59 19.86
CA PRO A 9 22.33 2.02 19.44
C PRO A 9 22.53 2.11 17.92
N ASP A 10 23.72 2.54 17.49
CA ASP A 10 24.07 2.72 16.06
C ASP A 10 23.23 3.76 15.28
N CYS A 11 22.47 4.62 15.96
CA CYS A 11 21.73 5.72 15.31
C CYS A 11 22.36 7.09 15.59
N LEU A 12 22.94 7.72 14.56
CA LEU A 12 23.59 9.03 14.67
C LEU A 12 22.68 10.22 14.29
N LYS A 13 21.37 9.99 14.13
CA LYS A 13 20.43 11.04 13.69
C LYS A 13 20.19 12.06 14.80
N LYS A 14 20.17 13.35 14.42
CA LYS A 14 19.81 14.48 15.29
C LYS A 14 18.65 15.25 14.68
N PHE A 15 17.83 15.87 15.50
CA PHE A 15 16.62 16.59 15.10
C PHE A 15 16.59 18.00 15.67
N SER A 16 15.92 18.91 14.98
CA SER A 16 15.75 20.30 15.40
C SER A 16 14.61 20.46 16.40
N ARG A 17 13.66 19.52 16.43
CA ARG A 17 12.51 19.53 17.33
C ARG A 17 12.35 18.20 18.07
N SER A 18 11.80 18.24 19.28
CA SER A 18 11.58 17.05 20.12
C SER A 18 10.54 16.09 19.51
N ASP A 19 9.49 16.62 18.88
CA ASP A 19 8.44 15.81 18.23
C ASP A 19 8.97 15.02 17.02
N GLU A 20 9.95 15.58 16.30
CA GLU A 20 10.63 14.87 15.22
C GLU A 20 11.46 13.68 15.73
N LEU A 21 12.15 13.87 16.87
CA LEU A 21 12.89 12.81 17.54
C LEU A 21 11.93 11.71 18.03
N THR A 22 10.84 12.07 18.71
CA THR A 22 9.82 11.10 19.16
C THR A 22 9.24 10.31 17.99
N ARG A 23 8.95 10.98 16.87
CA ARG A 23 8.47 10.31 15.65
C ARG A 23 9.54 9.38 15.07
N HIS A 24 10.81 9.78 15.10
CA HIS A 24 11.91 8.94 14.63
C HIS A 24 12.09 7.69 15.48
N TYR A 25 11.93 7.73 16.80
CA TYR A 25 12.00 6.52 17.64
C TYR A 25 11.07 5.40 17.17
N ARG A 26 9.91 5.75 16.62
CA ARG A 26 8.97 4.76 16.05
C ARG A 26 9.58 3.97 14.88
N THR A 27 10.60 4.50 14.19
CA THR A 27 11.32 3.76 13.14
C THR A 27 12.18 2.64 13.70
N HIS A 28 12.62 2.75 14.95
CA HIS A 28 13.38 1.72 15.61
C HIS A 28 12.49 0.64 16.23
N THR A 29 11.40 1.06 16.88
CA THR A 29 10.44 0.12 17.48
C THR A 29 9.52 -0.55 16.46
N GLY A 30 9.44 -0.01 15.24
CA GLY A 30 8.50 -0.48 14.21
C GLY A 30 7.04 -0.17 14.52
N GLU A 31 6.77 0.69 15.51
CA GLU A 31 5.41 0.97 15.97
C GLU A 31 4.58 1.67 14.87
N LYS A 32 3.45 1.05 14.50
CA LYS A 32 2.52 1.55 13.48
C LYS A 32 1.14 1.77 14.09
N GLN A 33 0.94 2.95 14.65
CA GLN A 33 -0.27 3.32 15.41
C GLN A 33 -1.48 3.60 14.50
N PHE A 34 -1.27 4.04 13.26
CA PHE A 34 -2.35 4.50 12.40
C PHE A 34 -2.83 3.40 11.45
N ARG A 35 -3.98 2.78 11.73
CA ARG A 35 -4.59 1.76 10.87
C ARG A 35 -5.50 2.41 9.84
N CYS A 36 -5.43 1.96 8.58
CA CYS A 36 -6.43 2.33 7.58
C CYS A 36 -7.77 1.65 7.92
N PRO A 37 -8.92 2.35 7.97
CA PRO A 37 -10.20 1.72 8.29
C PRO A 37 -10.70 0.78 7.18
N LEU A 38 -10.18 0.99 5.97
CA LEU A 38 -10.63 0.30 4.76
C LEU A 38 -9.60 -0.75 4.28
N CYS A 39 -8.44 -0.86 4.95
CA CYS A 39 -7.48 -1.93 4.70
C CYS A 39 -6.62 -2.26 5.93
N GLU A 40 -5.96 -3.41 5.97
CA GLU A 40 -5.15 -3.80 7.14
C GLU A 40 -3.78 -3.10 7.23
N LYS A 41 -3.48 -2.18 6.30
CA LYS A 41 -2.20 -1.45 6.35
C LYS A 41 -2.16 -0.50 7.53
N ARG A 42 -1.04 -0.55 8.25
CA ARG A 42 -0.72 0.31 9.38
C ARG A 42 0.43 1.27 9.01
N PHE A 43 0.35 2.49 9.50
CA PHE A 43 1.29 3.58 9.24
C PHE A 43 1.85 4.11 10.56
N MET A 44 3.09 4.58 10.52
CA MET A 44 3.76 5.21 11.67
C MET A 44 3.32 6.65 11.91
N ARG A 45 2.79 7.30 10.86
CA ARG A 45 2.37 8.69 10.86
C ARG A 45 0.97 8.85 10.27
N SER A 46 0.19 9.78 10.81
CA SER A 46 -1.16 10.08 10.35
C SER A 46 -1.18 10.68 8.95
N ASP A 47 -0.24 11.56 8.61
CA ASP A 47 -0.15 12.18 7.29
C ASP A 47 0.14 11.15 6.18
N HIS A 48 0.91 10.10 6.47
CA HIS A 48 1.12 8.99 5.55
C HIS A 48 -0.16 8.18 5.35
N LEU A 49 -0.95 7.95 6.40
CA LEU A 49 -2.28 7.33 6.27
C LEU A 49 -3.21 8.19 5.42
N THR A 50 -3.24 9.50 5.65
CA THR A 50 -4.07 10.44 4.87
C THR A 50 -3.68 10.44 3.40
N LYS A 51 -2.38 10.48 3.08
CA LYS A 51 -1.89 10.34 1.70
C LYS A 51 -2.29 9.00 1.10
N HIS A 52 -2.08 7.90 1.83
CA HIS A 52 -2.49 6.57 1.39
C HIS A 52 -3.98 6.50 1.06
N ALA A 53 -4.84 7.11 1.88
CA ALA A 53 -6.28 7.14 1.65
C ALA A 53 -6.67 7.99 0.44
N ARG A 54 -5.97 9.11 0.20
CA ARG A 54 -6.22 10.01 -0.94
C ARG A 54 -5.69 9.45 -2.27
N GLU A 55 -4.51 8.86 -2.26
CA GLU A 55 -3.86 8.30 -3.46
C GLU A 55 -4.47 6.98 -3.90
N ARG A 56 -5.31 6.35 -3.07
CA ARG A 56 -6.02 5.11 -3.39
C ARG A 56 -7.52 5.26 -3.19
N PRO A 57 -8.19 6.08 -4.03
CA PRO A 57 -9.60 6.39 -3.87
C PRO A 57 -10.52 5.24 -4.30
N PHE A 58 -10.00 4.17 -4.90
CA PHE A 58 -10.79 3.07 -5.45
C PHE A 58 -10.71 1.82 -4.55
N PRO A 59 -11.61 1.66 -3.55
CA PRO A 59 -11.69 0.45 -2.74
C PRO A 59 -12.40 -0.69 -3.49
N CYS A 60 -11.94 -1.93 -3.26
CA CYS A 60 -12.71 -3.11 -3.59
C CYS A 60 -13.86 -3.26 -2.59
N THR A 61 -15.07 -3.48 -3.09
CA THR A 61 -16.28 -3.68 -2.28
C THR A 61 -16.68 -5.15 -2.20
N TRP A 62 -15.82 -6.06 -2.68
CA TRP A 62 -16.05 -7.49 -2.56
C TRP A 62 -16.00 -7.92 -1.08
N PRO A 63 -16.96 -8.73 -0.58
CA PRO A 63 -16.98 -9.17 0.81
C PRO A 63 -15.67 -9.83 1.24
N GLY A 64 -15.06 -9.33 2.32
CA GLY A 64 -13.77 -9.82 2.82
C GLY A 64 -12.53 -9.35 2.06
N CYS A 65 -12.69 -8.56 0.98
CA CYS A 65 -11.57 -7.94 0.29
C CYS A 65 -11.31 -6.52 0.82
N LEU A 66 -10.07 -6.28 1.23
CA LEU A 66 -9.62 -5.01 1.81
C LEU A 66 -8.63 -4.27 0.90
N LYS A 67 -8.60 -4.60 -0.40
CA LYS A 67 -7.69 -4.00 -1.36
C LYS A 67 -8.21 -2.64 -1.84
N LYS A 68 -7.27 -1.73 -2.10
CA LYS A 68 -7.51 -0.42 -2.70
C LYS A 68 -6.50 -0.10 -3.78
N PHE A 69 -6.96 0.64 -4.77
CA PHE A 69 -6.22 0.96 -5.98
C PHE A 69 -6.14 2.45 -6.20
N SER A 70 -5.04 2.86 -6.85
CA SER A 70 -4.79 4.24 -7.23
C SER A 70 -5.60 4.65 -8.44
N ARG A 71 -5.96 3.68 -9.28
CA ARG A 71 -6.69 3.90 -10.52
C ARG A 71 -7.91 2.98 -10.62
N SER A 72 -8.92 3.41 -11.37
CA SER A 72 -10.17 2.66 -11.58
C SER A 72 -9.99 1.41 -12.43
N ASP A 73 -9.07 1.43 -13.40
CA ASP A 73 -8.73 0.28 -14.24
C ASP A 73 -8.05 -0.84 -13.45
N GLU A 74 -7.17 -0.48 -12.51
CA GLU A 74 -6.56 -1.43 -11.57
C GLU A 74 -7.63 -2.13 -10.70
N LEU A 75 -8.62 -1.39 -10.20
CA LEU A 75 -9.74 -1.96 -9.44
C LEU A 75 -10.60 -2.88 -10.33
N THR A 76 -10.90 -2.46 -11.55
CA THR A 76 -11.70 -3.23 -12.51
C THR A 76 -11.02 -4.55 -12.84
N TRP A 77 -9.71 -4.53 -13.10
CA TRP A 77 -8.94 -5.74 -13.30
C TRP A 77 -8.93 -6.62 -12.05
N HIS A 78 -8.73 -6.02 -10.87
CA HIS A 78 -8.76 -6.77 -9.63
C HIS A 78 -10.12 -7.47 -9.40
N TYR A 79 -11.25 -6.88 -9.75
CA TYR A 79 -12.55 -7.55 -9.65
C TYR A 79 -12.62 -8.87 -10.42
N ARG A 80 -11.93 -8.98 -11.55
CA ARG A 80 -11.85 -10.22 -12.32
C ARG A 80 -11.17 -11.35 -11.55
N THR A 81 -10.32 -11.02 -10.57
CA THR A 81 -9.74 -12.02 -9.66
C THR A 81 -10.76 -12.65 -8.72
N HIS A 82 -11.84 -11.94 -8.41
CA HIS A 82 -12.94 -12.47 -7.60
C HIS A 82 -13.92 -13.28 -8.42
N THR A 83 -14.26 -12.82 -9.63
CA THR A 83 -15.20 -13.52 -10.52
C THR A 83 -14.57 -14.67 -11.30
N GLY A 84 -13.23 -14.73 -11.38
CA GLY A 84 -12.50 -15.69 -12.21
C GLY A 84 -12.56 -15.39 -13.71
N GLU A 85 -13.02 -14.20 -14.11
CA GLU A 85 -13.22 -13.84 -15.50
C GLU A 85 -11.87 -13.73 -16.26
N LYS A 86 -11.75 -14.48 -17.37
CA LYS A 86 -10.56 -14.49 -18.23
C LYS A 86 -10.96 -14.19 -19.67
N GLN A 87 -10.85 -12.92 -20.05
CA GLN A 87 -11.34 -12.41 -21.34
C GLN A 87 -10.39 -12.69 -22.52
N PHE A 88 -9.09 -12.85 -22.25
CA PHE A 88 -8.08 -12.93 -23.31
C PHE A 88 -7.74 -14.39 -23.61
N ARG A 89 -8.10 -14.90 -24.79
CA ARG A 89 -7.81 -16.28 -25.21
C ARG A 89 -6.59 -16.31 -26.13
N CYS A 90 -5.66 -17.24 -25.87
CA CYS A 90 -4.60 -17.58 -26.80
C CYS A 90 -5.20 -18.35 -27.98
N PRO A 91 -5.04 -17.88 -29.23
CA PRO A 91 -5.59 -18.56 -30.40
C PRO A 91 -4.89 -19.89 -30.72
N LEU A 92 -3.67 -20.12 -30.18
CA LEU A 92 -2.86 -21.30 -30.48
C LEU A 92 -3.09 -22.46 -29.50
N CYS A 93 -3.32 -22.17 -28.22
CA CYS A 93 -3.42 -23.21 -27.18
C CYS A 93 -4.65 -23.07 -26.26
N GLU A 94 -5.59 -22.19 -26.62
CA GLU A 94 -6.86 -21.93 -25.93
C GLU A 94 -6.77 -21.43 -24.48
N LYS A 95 -5.56 -21.29 -23.92
CA LYS A 95 -5.34 -20.73 -22.59
C LYS A 95 -5.95 -19.35 -22.47
N ARG A 96 -6.63 -19.09 -21.36
CA ARG A 96 -7.29 -17.82 -21.08
C ARG A 96 -6.54 -17.02 -20.01
N PHE A 97 -6.43 -15.72 -20.21
CA PHE A 97 -5.73 -14.76 -19.37
C PHE A 97 -6.68 -13.65 -18.93
N MET A 98 -6.36 -13.03 -17.79
CA MET A 98 -7.13 -11.94 -17.20
C MET A 98 -6.70 -10.56 -17.72
N GLN A 99 -5.46 -10.44 -18.18
CA GLN A 99 -4.86 -9.24 -18.77
C GLN A 99 -4.31 -9.55 -20.17
N SER A 100 -4.30 -8.54 -21.03
CA SER A 100 -3.75 -8.64 -22.38
C SER A 100 -2.23 -8.79 -22.37
N ASP A 101 -1.52 -8.08 -21.48
CA ASP A 101 -0.07 -8.14 -21.39
C ASP A 101 0.42 -9.55 -20.97
N HIS A 102 -0.34 -10.24 -20.13
CA HIS A 102 -0.08 -11.64 -19.76
C HIS A 102 -0.25 -12.58 -20.96
N LEU A 103 -1.22 -12.32 -21.85
CA LEU A 103 -1.35 -13.06 -23.11
C LEU A 103 -0.18 -12.73 -24.06
N THR A 104 0.25 -11.46 -24.14
CA THR A 104 1.38 -11.07 -25.00
C THR A 104 2.70 -11.70 -24.57
N LYS A 105 2.91 -11.91 -23.27
CA LYS A 105 4.11 -12.57 -22.72
C LYS A 105 4.06 -14.09 -22.81
N HIS A 106 2.87 -14.66 -22.95
CA HIS A 106 2.62 -16.10 -22.99
C HIS A 106 3.00 -16.68 -24.36
#